data_AF-A0A520I883-F1
#
_entry.id   AF-A0A520I883-F1
#
_cell.length_a   1.000
_cell.length_b   1.000
_cell.length_c   1.000
_cell.angle_alpha   90.00
_cell.angle_beta   90.00
_cell.angle_gamma   90.00
#
_symmetry.space_group_name_H-M   'P 1'
#
loop_
_entity.id
_entity.type
_entity.pdbx_description
1 polymer ?
#
loop_
_entity_poly.entity_id
_entity_poly.type
_entity_poly.pdbx_seq_one_letter_code
_entity_poly.pdbx_strand_id
1 'polypeptide(L)' 'GLNVGLTQDEITEVLMQMAVYAGFPAALNGLFAAKEVFAARAAGDAT' A
#
# COMPACT_ATOMS: atom_id res chain seq x y z
N GLY A 1 -2.94 7.73 3.18
CA GLY A 1 -3.65 7.64 1.89
C GLY A 1 -5.12 7.37 2.07
N LEU A 2 -5.48 6.15 2.51
CA LEU A 2 -6.87 5.69 2.63
C LEU A 2 -7.79 6.65 3.41
N ASN A 3 -7.32 7.21 4.54
CA ASN A 3 -8.12 8.13 5.37
C ASN A 3 -8.49 9.46 4.69
N VAL A 4 -7.83 9.80 3.58
CA VAL A 4 -8.05 11.05 2.83
C VAL A 4 -8.53 10.78 1.39
N GLY A 5 -9.05 9.59 1.13
CA GLY A 5 -9.74 9.25 -0.11
C GLY A 5 -8.91 8.54 -1.18
N LEU A 6 -7.64 8.20 -0.93
CA LEU A 6 -6.90 7.33 -1.86
C LEU A 6 -7.44 5.90 -1.82
N THR A 7 -7.48 5.27 -2.98
CA THR A 7 -7.77 3.84 -3.16
C THR A 7 -6.55 2.97 -2.87
N GLN A 8 -6.77 1.67 -2.66
CA GLN A 8 -5.67 0.71 -2.49
C GLN A 8 -4.82 0.58 -3.76
N ASP A 9 -5.45 0.71 -4.93
CA ASP A 9 -4.78 0.63 -6.23
C ASP A 9 -3.83 1.82 -6.43
N GLU A 10 -4.29 3.05 -6.16
CA GLU A 10 -3.44 4.25 -6.25
C GLU A 10 -2.21 4.17 -5.32
N ILE A 11 -2.38 3.61 -4.12
CA ILE A 11 -1.26 3.40 -3.19
C ILE A 11 -0.29 2.35 -3.75
N THR A 12 -0.81 1.28 -4.34
CA THR A 12 -0.02 0.21 -4.95
C THR A 12 0.77 0.72 -6.17
N GLU A 13 0.15 1.54 -7.02
CA GLU A 13 0.79 2.15 -8.18
C GLU A 13 1.94 3.08 -7.79
N VAL A 14 1.74 3.91 -6.75
CA VAL A 14 2.82 4.78 -6.24
C VAL A 14 3.99 3.93 -5.72
N LEU A 15 3.71 2.87 -4.96
CA LEU A 15 4.76 1.96 -4.47
C LEU A 15 5.47 1.21 -5.59
N MET A 16 4.75 0.83 -6.64
CA MET A 16 5.34 0.23 -7.84
C MET A 16 6.27 1.22 -8.55
N GLN A 17 5.84 2.49 -8.70
CA GLN A 17 6.67 3.54 -9.28
C GLN A 17 7.93 3.80 -8.44
N MET A 18 7.86 3.63 -7.12
CA MET A 18 9.03 3.73 -6.24
C MET A 18 10.09 2.67 -6.52
N ALA A 19 9.79 1.58 -7.23
CA ALA A 19 10.83 0.62 -7.63
C ALA A 19 11.89 1.27 -8.54
N VAL A 20 11.50 2.27 -9.33
CA VAL A 20 12.40 3.02 -10.22
C VAL A 20 13.15 4.12 -9.47
N TYR A 21 12.50 4.81 -8.53
CA TYR A 21 13.06 5.98 -7.86
C TYR A 21 13.81 5.66 -6.56
N ALA A 22 13.35 4.67 -5.80
CA ALA A 22 13.89 4.27 -4.51
C ALA A 22 14.49 2.85 -4.53
N GLY A 23 14.36 2.14 -5.66
CA GLY A 23 14.85 0.77 -5.85
C GLY A 23 13.83 -0.30 -5.48
N PHE A 24 13.96 -1.45 -6.13
CA PHE A 24 13.07 -2.61 -5.94
C PHE A 24 12.93 -3.07 -4.48
N PRO A 25 14.00 -3.16 -3.66
CA PRO A 25 13.86 -3.62 -2.28
C PRO A 25 12.98 -2.70 -1.43
N ALA A 26 13.12 -1.38 -1.59
CA ALA A 26 12.32 -0.41 -0.84
C ALA A 26 10.85 -0.45 -1.26
N ALA A 27 10.58 -0.55 -2.57
CA ALA A 27 9.23 -0.68 -3.11
C ALA A 27 8.53 -1.96 -2.61
N LEU A 28 9.22 -3.11 -2.63
CA LEU A 28 8.67 -4.37 -2.14
C LEU A 28 8.34 -4.34 -0.66
N ASN A 29 9.23 -3.78 0.17
CA ASN A 29 8.96 -3.60 1.60
C ASN A 29 7.72 -2.73 1.82
N GLY A 30 7.57 -1.66 1.06
CA GLY A 30 6.38 -0.81 1.09
C GLY A 30 5.10 -1.56 0.69
N LEU A 31 5.16 -2.39 -0.35
CA LEU A 31 4.04 -3.21 -0.80
C LEU A 31 3.60 -4.24 0.25
N PHE A 32 4.55 -4.89 0.94
CA PHE A 32 4.21 -5.82 2.02
C PHE A 32 3.55 -5.11 3.21
N ALA A 33 4.09 -3.95 3.62
CA ALA A 33 3.48 -3.15 4.68
C ALA A 33 2.07 -2.66 4.29
N ALA A 34 1.88 -2.22 3.04
CA ALA A 34 0.57 -1.81 2.54
C ALA A 34 -0.44 -2.96 2.58
N LYS A 35 -0.03 -4.17 2.17
CA LYS A 35 -0.86 -5.37 2.21
C LYS A 35 -1.34 -5.70 3.63
N GLU A 36 -0.47 -5.60 4.64
CA GLU A 36 -0.84 -5.84 6.04
C GLU A 36 -1.91 -4.86 6.51
N VAL A 37 -1.75 -3.56 6.19
CA VAL A 37 -2.73 -2.53 6.54
C VAL A 37 -4.07 -2.75 5.84
N PHE A 38 -4.06 -3.13 4.56
CA PHE A 38 -5.29 -3.41 3.81
C PHE A 38 -6.04 -4.60 4.41
N ALA A 39 -5.33 -5.67 4.77
CA ALA A 39 -5.92 -6.84 5.43
C ALA A 39 -6.50 -6.49 6.82
N ALA A 40 -5.76 -5.74 7.63
CA ALA A 40 -6.22 -5.31 8.94
C ALA A 40 -7.49 -4.46 8.86
N ARG A 41 -7.58 -3.59 7.85
CA ARG A 41 -8.75 -2.73 7.63
C ARG A 41 -9.96 -3.51 7.11
N ALA A 42 -9.74 -4.43 6.17
CA ALA A 42 -10.81 -5.33 5.71
C ALA A 42 -11.38 -6.20 6.84
N ALA A 43 -10.56 -6.58 7.82
CA ALA A 43 -10.99 -7.30 9.01
C ALA A 43 -11.69 -6.41 10.04
N GLY A 44 -11.29 -5.14 10.18
CA GLY A 44 -11.89 -4.17 11.10
C GLY A 44 -13.18 -3.52 10.59
N ASP A 45 -13.35 -3.39 9.28
CA ASP A 45 -14.57 -2.87 8.64
C ASP A 45 -15.71 -3.92 8.63
N ALA A 46 -15.46 -5.15 9.12
CA ALA A 46 -16.43 -6.24 9.22
C ALA A 46 -17.17 -6.31 10.59
N THR A 47 -16.97 -5.32 11.46
CA THR A 47 -17.65 -5.16 12.76
C THR A 47 -18.36 -3.82 12.84
#